data_AF-A0A2S1R917-F1
#
_entry.id   AF-A0A2S1R917-F1
#
_cell.length_a   1.000
_cell.length_b   1.000
_cell.length_c   1.000
_cell.angle_alpha   90.00
_cell.angle_beta   90.00
_cell.angle_gamma   90.00
#
_symmetry.space_group_name_H-M   'P 1'
#
loop_
_entity.id
_entity.type
_entity.pdbx_description
1 polymer ?
#
loop_
_entity_poly.entity_id
_entity_poly.type
_entity_poly.pdbx_seq_one_letter_code
_entity_poly.pdbx_strand_id
1 'polypeptide(L)'
;MTQGSTWSARPSVPRTGRLSADDWARAGLDLLMTEGRSAVKISRLCADFGVTKGSFYWHFADFDALMAAVARLYFSQEMDAARGLVTMEEMPPSSGWRR
;
A
#
# COMPACT_ATOMS: atom_id res chain seq x y z
N MET A 1 18.81 8.78 -21.09
CA MET A 1 18.38 9.68 -20.02
C MET A 1 16.87 9.53 -19.85
N THR A 2 16.43 8.69 -18.91
CA THR A 2 15.17 8.79 -18.15
C THR A 2 15.35 7.86 -16.93
N GLN A 3 15.17 8.44 -15.75
CA GLN A 3 15.58 7.91 -14.44
C GLN A 3 14.92 6.57 -14.10
N GLY A 4 15.68 5.70 -13.44
CA GLY A 4 15.20 4.45 -12.87
C GLY A 4 14.18 4.69 -11.77
N SER A 5 13.07 3.97 -11.85
CA SER A 5 12.03 3.91 -10.83
C SER A 5 12.65 3.53 -9.49
N THR A 6 12.62 4.45 -8.53
CA THR A 6 13.13 4.26 -7.17
C THR A 6 12.21 3.35 -6.37
N TRP A 7 12.14 2.08 -6.75
CA TRP A 7 11.67 1.00 -5.91
C TRP A 7 12.87 0.60 -5.03
N SER A 8 13.19 1.38 -4.01
CA SER A 8 14.16 0.94 -3.00
C SER A 8 14.00 1.76 -1.73
N ALA A 9 12.91 1.49 -1.03
CA ALA A 9 12.88 1.67 0.41
C ALA A 9 12.18 0.45 0.98
N ARG A 10 12.98 -0.51 1.49
CA ARG A 10 12.47 -1.55 2.39
C ARG A 10 11.52 -0.88 3.39
N PRO A 11 10.33 -1.40 3.67
CA PRO A 11 9.44 -0.80 4.65
C PRO A 11 10.21 -0.62 5.96
N SER A 12 10.37 0.64 6.37
CA SER A 12 11.08 0.96 7.60
C SER A 12 10.23 0.48 8.77
N VAL A 13 10.69 -0.57 9.46
CA VAL A 13 10.07 -0.99 10.72
C VAL A 13 10.05 0.22 11.66
N PRO A 14 8.90 0.61 12.25
CA PRO A 14 8.81 1.78 13.10
C PRO A 14 9.81 1.66 14.26
N ARG A 15 10.69 2.67 14.40
CA ARG A 15 11.81 2.62 15.36
C ARG A 15 11.39 2.61 16.84
N THR A 16 10.12 2.86 17.17
CA THR A 16 9.61 2.83 18.56
C THR A 16 8.11 2.55 18.68
N GLY A 17 7.46 2.03 17.63
CA GLY A 17 5.99 1.97 17.54
C GLY A 17 5.47 0.55 17.33
N ARG A 18 4.33 0.24 17.95
CA ARG A 18 3.52 -0.93 17.63
C ARG A 18 3.22 -0.92 16.13
N LEU A 19 3.39 -2.05 15.45
CA LEU A 19 3.10 -2.17 14.00
C LEU A 19 1.68 -1.65 13.72
N SER A 20 1.52 -0.95 12.60
CA SER A 20 0.23 -0.51 12.09
C SER A 20 -0.24 -1.41 10.95
N ALA A 21 -1.54 -1.42 10.64
CA ALA A 21 -2.06 -2.16 9.48
C ALA A 21 -1.40 -1.73 8.16
N ASP A 22 -1.02 -0.45 8.05
CA ASP A 22 -0.33 0.10 6.87
C ASP A 22 1.10 -0.43 6.73
N ASP A 23 1.79 -0.74 7.83
CA ASP A 23 3.11 -1.37 7.78
C ASP A 23 3.01 -2.77 7.16
N TRP A 24 2.02 -3.55 7.57
CA TRP A 24 1.72 -4.86 6.99
C TRP A 24 1.33 -4.77 5.51
N ALA A 25 0.48 -3.80 5.14
CA ALA A 25 0.08 -3.60 3.75
C ALA A 25 1.26 -3.19 2.86
N ARG A 26 2.14 -2.31 3.34
CA ARG A 26 3.37 -1.91 2.63
C ARG A 26 4.30 -3.10 2.39
N ALA A 27 4.57 -3.90 3.42
CA ALA A 27 5.41 -5.10 3.27
C ALA A 27 4.75 -6.17 2.38
N GLY A 28 3.43 -6.32 2.44
CA GLY A 28 2.70 -7.20 1.52
C GLY A 28 2.79 -6.75 0.07
N LEU A 29 2.69 -5.44 -0.19
CA LEU A 29 2.86 -4.85 -1.52
C LEU A 29 4.30 -5.01 -2.04
N ASP A 30 5.29 -4.80 -1.18
CA ASP A 30 6.72 -4.98 -1.48
C ASP A 30 7.02 -6.42 -1.95
N LEU A 31 6.58 -7.42 -1.19
CA LEU A 31 6.69 -8.83 -1.56
C LEU A 31 5.94 -9.16 -2.86
N LEU A 32 4.74 -8.59 -3.04
CA LEU A 32 3.94 -8.82 -4.24
C LEU A 32 4.66 -8.33 -5.50
N MET A 33 5.27 -7.15 -5.44
CA MET A 33 5.93 -6.52 -6.59
C MET A 33 7.31 -7.12 -6.90
N THR A 34 7.97 -7.71 -5.91
CA THR A 34 9.33 -8.27 -6.08
C THR A 34 9.37 -9.77 -6.28
N GLU A 35 8.61 -10.51 -5.48
CA GLU A 35 8.67 -11.98 -5.39
C GLU A 35 7.35 -12.61 -5.88
N GLY A 36 6.35 -11.80 -6.20
CA GLY A 36 5.05 -12.24 -6.70
C GLY A 36 4.09 -12.72 -5.61
N ARG A 37 2.85 -13.01 -6.02
CA ARG A 37 1.73 -13.33 -5.10
C ARG A 37 2.03 -14.48 -4.13
N SER A 38 2.76 -15.50 -4.59
CA SER A 38 3.04 -16.70 -3.79
C SER A 38 3.97 -16.43 -2.60
N ALA A 39 4.76 -15.35 -2.63
CA ALA A 39 5.64 -14.94 -1.55
C ALA A 39 4.90 -14.26 -0.40
N VAL A 40 3.75 -13.63 -0.68
CA VAL A 40 2.94 -12.94 0.32
C VAL A 40 2.27 -13.98 1.23
N LYS A 41 2.89 -14.23 2.38
CA LYS A 41 2.43 -15.17 3.41
C LYS A 41 2.50 -14.51 4.79
N ILE A 42 1.50 -14.76 5.63
CA ILE A 42 1.47 -14.24 7.03
C ILE A 42 2.77 -14.62 7.77
N SER A 43 3.23 -15.85 7.62
CA SER A 43 4.45 -16.33 8.28
C SER A 43 5.71 -15.61 7.81
N ARG A 44 5.79 -15.25 6.51
CA ARG A 44 6.92 -14.49 5.97
C ARG A 44 6.93 -13.07 6.52
N LEU A 45 5.79 -12.39 6.48
CA LEU A 45 5.65 -11.04 7.05
C LEU A 45 5.94 -11.01 8.56
N CYS A 46 5.47 -12.01 9.31
CA CYS A 46 5.80 -12.14 10.73
C CYS A 46 7.31 -12.29 10.96
N ALA A 47 7.99 -13.10 10.15
CA ALA A 47 9.43 -13.28 10.23
C ALA A 47 10.18 -12.00 9.87
N ASP A 48 9.78 -11.31 8.80
CA ASP A 48 10.38 -10.05 8.36
C ASP A 48 10.23 -8.93 9.41
N PHE A 49 9.11 -8.92 10.15
CA PHE A 49 8.86 -7.99 11.25
C PHE A 49 9.41 -8.45 12.62
N GLY A 50 9.86 -9.70 12.75
CA GLY A 50 10.27 -10.26 14.04
C GLY A 50 9.13 -10.39 15.06
N VAL A 51 7.90 -10.65 14.61
CA VAL A 51 6.70 -10.77 15.46
C VAL A 51 6.01 -12.12 15.27
N THR A 52 4.98 -12.40 16.08
CA THR A 52 4.18 -13.63 15.97
C THR A 52 2.93 -13.42 15.13
N LYS A 53 2.28 -14.52 14.72
CA LYS A 53 0.95 -14.47 14.09
C LYS A 53 -0.10 -13.78 14.96
N GLY A 54 0.03 -13.82 16.29
CA GLY A 54 -0.86 -13.10 17.19
C GLY A 54 -0.85 -11.59 16.93
N SER A 55 0.33 -11.03 16.63
CA SER A 55 0.47 -9.62 16.25
C SER A 55 -0.27 -9.28 14.95
N PHE A 56 -0.28 -10.20 13.98
CA PHE A 56 -1.04 -10.03 12.74
C PHE A 56 -2.56 -9.94 13.00
N TYR A 57 -3.09 -10.86 13.83
CA TYR A 57 -4.53 -10.93 14.09
C TYR A 57 -5.10 -9.72 14.87
N TRP A 58 -4.25 -8.89 15.47
CA TRP A 58 -4.67 -7.58 16.00
C TRP A 58 -5.03 -6.56 14.93
N HIS A 59 -4.59 -6.76 13.68
CA HIS A 59 -4.79 -5.84 12.57
C HIS A 59 -5.76 -6.38 11.52
N PHE A 60 -5.72 -7.69 11.25
CA PHE A 60 -6.52 -8.32 10.19
C PHE A 60 -7.18 -9.59 10.70
N ALA A 61 -8.43 -9.81 10.28
CA ALA A 61 -9.13 -11.06 10.59
C ALA A 61 -8.49 -12.26 9.87
N ASP A 62 -8.04 -12.06 8.64
CA ASP A 62 -7.52 -13.11 7.77
C ASP A 62 -6.57 -12.55 6.70
N PHE A 63 -6.10 -13.43 5.83
CA PHE A 63 -5.20 -13.10 4.74
C PHE A 63 -5.86 -12.23 3.66
N ASP A 64 -7.16 -12.39 3.42
CA ASP A 64 -7.86 -11.63 2.38
C ASP A 64 -8.05 -10.17 2.81
N ALA A 65 -8.28 -9.93 4.10
CA ALA A 65 -8.28 -8.59 4.69
C ALA A 65 -6.93 -7.88 4.52
N LEU A 66 -5.82 -8.60 4.65
CA LEU A 66 -4.48 -8.08 4.33
C LEU A 66 -4.38 -7.74 2.84
N MET A 67 -4.78 -8.63 1.93
CA MET A 67 -4.71 -8.36 0.48
C MET A 67 -5.60 -7.20 0.05
N ALA A 68 -6.76 -7.02 0.68
CA ALA A 68 -7.61 -5.86 0.46
C ALA A 68 -6.92 -4.56 0.90
N ALA A 69 -6.15 -4.58 1.99
CA ALA A 69 -5.34 -3.43 2.41
C ALA A 69 -4.18 -3.16 1.43
N VAL A 70 -3.49 -4.21 0.96
CA VAL A 70 -2.46 -4.11 -0.09
C VAL A 70 -3.03 -3.48 -1.37
N ALA A 71 -4.20 -3.93 -1.82
CA ALA A 71 -4.86 -3.39 -3.01
C ALA A 71 -5.25 -1.91 -2.82
N ARG A 72 -5.83 -1.55 -1.67
CA ARG A 72 -6.16 -0.16 -1.34
C ARG A 72 -4.92 0.73 -1.33
N LEU A 73 -3.82 0.24 -0.76
CA LEU A 73 -2.55 0.96 -0.76
C LEU A 73 -2.05 1.21 -2.20
N TYR A 74 -2.03 0.19 -3.05
CA TYR A 74 -1.63 0.33 -4.46
C TYR A 74 -2.48 1.38 -5.19
N PHE A 75 -3.82 1.28 -5.11
CA PHE A 75 -4.70 2.26 -5.75
C PHE A 75 -4.54 3.67 -5.17
N SER A 76 -4.28 3.81 -3.86
CA SER A 76 -4.03 5.12 -3.27
C SER A 76 -2.77 5.78 -3.80
N GLN A 77 -1.69 5.02 -4.01
CA GLN A 77 -0.44 5.55 -4.57
C GLN A 77 -0.63 6.00 -6.03
N GLU A 78 -1.30 5.18 -6.84
CA GLU A 78 -1.53 5.54 -8.25
C GLU A 78 -2.56 6.67 -8.41
N MET A 79 -3.58 6.70 -7.55
CA MET A 79 -4.58 7.77 -7.58
C MET A 79 -4.01 9.10 -7.06
N ASP A 80 -3.07 9.09 -6.11
CA ASP A 80 -2.36 10.29 -5.66
C ASP A 80 -1.43 10.83 -6.76
N ALA A 81 -0.72 9.93 -7.44
CA ALA A 81 0.06 10.29 -8.64
C ALA A 81 -0.82 10.89 -9.75
N ALA A 82 -2.01 10.31 -9.99
CA ALA A 82 -2.97 10.84 -10.95
C ALA A 82 -3.58 12.18 -10.51
N ARG A 83 -3.89 12.38 -9.23
CA ARG A 83 -4.38 13.66 -8.69
C ARG A 83 -3.36 14.78 -8.87
N GLY A 84 -2.06 14.49 -8.71
CA GLY A 84 -0.99 15.44 -8.99
C GLY A 84 -0.93 15.90 -10.46
N LEU A 85 -1.41 15.07 -11.39
CA LEU A 85 -1.56 15.46 -12.81
C LEU A 85 -2.83 16.29 -13.06
N VAL A 86 -3.85 16.15 -12.22
CA VAL A 86 -5.15 16.85 -12.36
C VAL A 86 -5.21 18.17 -11.57
N THR A 87 -4.17 18.48 -10.78
CA THR A 87 -4.02 19.80 -10.13
C THR A 87 -3.44 20.83 -11.11
N MET A 88 -4.31 21.59 -11.80
CA MET A 88 -4.52 23.04 -11.54
C MET A 88 -5.21 23.85 -12.67
N GLU A 89 -5.51 23.32 -13.88
CA GLU A 89 -5.97 24.21 -14.99
C GLU A 89 -7.40 24.02 -15.55
N GLU A 90 -8.08 22.86 -15.48
CA GLU A 90 -9.24 22.62 -16.37
C GLU A 90 -10.52 22.04 -15.71
N MET A 91 -11.22 22.81 -14.88
CA MET A 91 -12.69 23.01 -15.03
C MET A 91 -13.33 23.79 -13.87
N PRO A 92 -14.03 24.88 -14.22
CA PRO A 92 -15.35 25.11 -13.65
C PRO A 92 -16.39 25.47 -14.73
N PRO A 93 -17.65 25.51 -14.31
CA PRO A 93 -18.60 24.42 -14.42
C PRO A 93 -19.25 24.43 -15.81
N SER A 94 -19.54 23.27 -16.42
CA SER A 94 -20.55 23.29 -17.48
C SER A 94 -21.90 23.62 -16.85
N SER A 95 -22.22 24.91 -16.87
CA SER A 95 -23.52 25.54 -16.71
C SER A 95 -24.50 24.85 -17.65
N GLY A 96 -25.16 23.80 -17.15
CA GLY A 96 -25.91 22.88 -18.00
C GLY A 96 -27.06 22.20 -17.28
N TRP A 97 -27.79 22.93 -16.42
CA TRP A 97 -29.20 22.62 -16.22
C TRP A 97 -30.02 23.86 -16.62
N ARG A 98 -30.46 23.85 -17.87
CA ARG A 98 -31.52 24.72 -18.38
C ARG A 98 -32.52 23.77 -19.03
N ARG A 99 -33.64 23.54 -18.35
CA ARG A 99 -34.92 23.22 -18.98
C ARG A 99 -35.89 24.30 -18.58
#